data_AF-A0A353NFL3-F1
#
_entry.id   AF-A0A353NFL3-F1
#
_cell.length_a   1.000
_cell.length_b   1.000
_cell.length_c   1.000
_cell.angle_alpha   90.00
_cell.angle_beta   90.00
_cell.angle_gamma   90.00
#
_symmetry.space_group_name_H-M   'P 1'
#
loop_
_entity.id
_entity.type
_entity.pdbx_description
1 polymer ?
#
loop_
_entity_poly.entity_id
_entity_poly.type
_entity_poly.pdbx_seq_one_letter_code
_entity_poly.pdbx_strand_id
1 'polypeptide(L)'
;MVKKILGKDFIGPLSLEGSDFPDDLPAVYFIGLKDSEFPEPLYVSLTDDLQKRIKQHLLTGVIEDKALDTSLVALYYWKFDTEKREEAQNLERTLIHNFRPSFNLRKYDEKRIKIETERQKYEKTRKYTSVVAGLLSSIALGITVSIYFWGIFDKNQITNISDFSQKMAHIEHELQIEQKKQFDLITHEVNSIKTHLSNISKLPPNTELSVELNETKNKVVSLEAKIQSLESAILADPTKALAVPLLRKDLENTREKFSTEISQAKLEIERIYDLTKWFIGLMFTIALSVLGMAVNSFYNKNKS
;
A
#
# COMPACT_ATOMS: atom_id res chain seq x y z
N MET A 1 -14.01 -42.45 -5.31
CA MET A 1 -12.92 -43.06 -6.10
C MET A 1 -11.63 -42.30 -5.80
N VAL A 2 -10.47 -42.94 -5.91
CA VAL A 2 -9.18 -42.28 -5.75
C VAL A 2 -8.51 -42.18 -7.11
N LYS A 3 -8.09 -40.97 -7.50
CA LYS A 3 -7.35 -40.73 -8.75
C LYS A 3 -5.95 -40.20 -8.43
N LYS A 4 -4.93 -40.76 -9.08
CA LYS A 4 -3.53 -40.36 -8.84
C LYS A 4 -3.11 -39.25 -9.81
N ILE A 5 -2.81 -38.07 -9.30
CA ILE A 5 -2.37 -36.91 -10.09
C ILE A 5 -1.09 -36.37 -9.45
N LEU A 6 -0.02 -36.27 -10.25
CA LEU A 6 1.32 -35.86 -9.78
C LEU A 6 1.80 -36.66 -8.55
N GLY A 7 1.47 -37.95 -8.51
CA GLY A 7 1.83 -38.85 -7.41
C GLY A 7 0.98 -38.70 -6.14
N LYS A 8 -0.04 -37.83 -6.13
CA LYS A 8 -0.97 -37.66 -5.01
C LYS A 8 -2.34 -38.27 -5.30
N ASP A 9 -2.96 -38.81 -4.27
CA ASP A 9 -4.23 -39.53 -4.34
C ASP A 9 -5.41 -38.58 -4.05
N PHE A 10 -6.03 -38.07 -5.11
CA PHE A 10 -7.19 -37.19 -5.03
C PHE A 10 -8.48 -38.00 -4.86
N ILE A 11 -9.31 -37.58 -3.90
CA ILE A 11 -10.62 -38.16 -3.59
C ILE A 11 -11.68 -37.44 -4.43
N GLY A 12 -12.50 -38.20 -5.16
CA GLY A 12 -13.61 -37.69 -5.98
C GLY A 12 -14.22 -38.80 -6.87
N PRO A 13 -15.04 -38.47 -7.88
CA PRO A 13 -15.70 -37.18 -8.08
C PRO A 13 -16.74 -36.91 -6.97
N LEU A 14 -16.77 -35.70 -6.44
CA LEU A 14 -17.86 -35.20 -5.59
C LEU A 14 -18.75 -34.25 -6.38
N SER A 15 -20.08 -34.39 -6.24
CA SER A 15 -21.03 -33.45 -6.82
C SER A 15 -20.92 -32.09 -6.12
N LEU A 16 -20.99 -30.99 -6.89
CA LEU A 16 -20.99 -29.64 -6.33
C LEU A 16 -22.31 -29.27 -5.66
N GLU A 17 -23.39 -29.98 -5.97
CA GLU A 17 -24.75 -29.70 -5.46
C GLU A 17 -25.01 -30.28 -4.06
N GLY A 18 -24.13 -31.17 -3.58
CA GLY A 18 -24.30 -31.86 -2.30
C GLY A 18 -23.76 -31.07 -1.10
N SER A 19 -24.38 -31.25 0.06
CA SER A 19 -23.86 -30.75 1.35
C SER A 19 -22.74 -31.62 1.95
N ASP A 20 -22.40 -32.74 1.29
CA ASP A 20 -21.56 -33.80 1.87
C ASP A 20 -20.05 -33.52 1.81
N PHE A 21 -19.66 -32.24 1.77
CA PHE A 21 -18.27 -31.89 1.89
C PHE A 21 -17.84 -31.99 3.35
N PRO A 22 -16.68 -32.61 3.64
CA PRO A 22 -16.14 -32.67 4.98
C PRO A 22 -15.89 -31.26 5.53
N ASP A 23 -16.37 -31.02 6.74
CA ASP A 23 -16.15 -29.77 7.49
C ASP A 23 -14.70 -29.66 7.95
N ASP A 24 -14.17 -28.44 7.99
CA ASP A 24 -12.84 -28.10 8.53
C ASP A 24 -11.69 -28.95 7.97
N LEU A 25 -11.74 -29.23 6.66
CA LEU A 25 -10.74 -30.04 5.98
C LEU A 25 -9.79 -29.18 5.12
N PRO A 26 -8.51 -29.03 5.52
CA PRO A 26 -7.48 -28.46 4.68
C PRO A 26 -7.21 -29.36 3.48
N ALA A 27 -7.35 -28.81 2.28
CA ALA A 27 -7.20 -29.57 1.05
C ALA A 27 -6.69 -28.72 -0.12
N VAL A 28 -5.92 -29.35 -0.99
CA VAL A 28 -5.74 -28.89 -2.37
C VAL A 28 -6.84 -29.52 -3.18
N TYR A 29 -7.63 -28.72 -3.87
CA TYR A 29 -8.73 -29.25 -4.69
C TYR A 29 -8.70 -28.67 -6.09
N PHE A 30 -9.36 -29.37 -6.99
CA PHE A 30 -9.64 -28.88 -8.31
C PHE A 30 -11.05 -29.27 -8.76
N ILE A 31 -11.60 -28.48 -9.66
CA ILE A 31 -12.88 -28.72 -10.32
C ILE A 31 -12.57 -29.13 -11.75
N GLY A 32 -13.06 -30.28 -12.19
CA GLY A 32 -12.86 -30.79 -13.55
C GLY A 32 -14.13 -31.48 -14.07
N LEU A 33 -14.11 -31.93 -15.32
CA LEU A 33 -15.24 -32.63 -15.93
C LEU A 33 -15.46 -34.00 -15.27
N LYS A 34 -16.72 -34.32 -14.98
CA LYS A 34 -17.12 -35.52 -14.22
C LYS A 34 -16.79 -36.82 -14.96
N ASP A 35 -16.98 -36.86 -16.28
CA ASP A 35 -16.91 -38.08 -17.08
C ASP A 35 -15.53 -38.36 -17.71
N SER A 36 -14.52 -37.54 -17.42
CA SER A 36 -13.18 -37.78 -17.95
C SER A 36 -12.41 -38.78 -17.08
N GLU A 37 -11.74 -39.75 -17.72
CA GLU A 37 -10.79 -40.65 -17.06
C GLU A 37 -9.67 -39.83 -16.37
N PHE A 38 -9.18 -38.80 -17.07
CA PHE A 38 -8.22 -37.81 -16.60
C PHE A 38 -8.89 -36.42 -16.59
N PRO A 39 -9.55 -36.02 -15.50
CA PRO A 39 -10.27 -34.76 -15.45
C PRO A 39 -9.27 -33.62 -15.56
N GLU A 40 -9.28 -32.93 -16.69
CA GLU A 40 -8.53 -31.69 -16.85
C GLU A 40 -9.08 -30.66 -15.85
N PRO A 41 -8.22 -30.10 -14.98
CA PRO A 41 -8.68 -29.16 -13.99
C PRO A 41 -9.08 -27.85 -14.71
N LEU A 42 -10.32 -27.43 -14.50
CA LEU A 42 -10.83 -26.12 -14.92
C LEU A 42 -10.47 -25.05 -13.88
N TYR A 43 -10.42 -25.44 -12.61
CA TYR A 43 -10.02 -24.60 -11.48
C TYR A 43 -9.20 -25.40 -10.48
N VAL A 44 -8.18 -24.80 -9.88
CA VAL A 44 -7.35 -25.38 -8.81
C VAL A 44 -7.22 -24.36 -7.69
N SER A 45 -7.35 -24.79 -6.43
CA SER A 45 -7.08 -23.92 -5.28
C SER A 45 -6.66 -24.72 -4.06
N LEU A 46 -5.89 -24.07 -3.19
CA LEU A 46 -5.65 -24.50 -1.81
C LEU A 46 -6.62 -23.81 -0.85
N THR A 47 -7.07 -24.54 0.18
CA THR A 47 -7.91 -23.97 1.24
C THR A 47 -7.71 -24.70 2.58
N ASP A 48 -7.95 -23.98 3.67
CA ASP A 48 -7.95 -24.52 5.04
C ASP A 48 -9.30 -25.15 5.40
N ASP A 49 -10.39 -24.78 4.72
CA ASP A 49 -11.75 -25.28 4.95
C ASP A 49 -12.44 -25.50 3.59
N LEU A 50 -12.43 -26.76 3.14
CA LEU A 50 -12.96 -27.15 1.84
C LEU A 50 -14.43 -26.80 1.68
N GLN A 51 -15.29 -27.16 2.64
CA GLN A 51 -16.72 -26.93 2.53
C GLN A 51 -17.04 -25.44 2.43
N LYS A 52 -16.47 -24.61 3.32
CA LYS A 52 -16.70 -23.15 3.30
C LYS A 52 -16.25 -22.54 1.98
N ARG A 53 -15.12 -23.00 1.44
CA ARG A 53 -14.58 -22.48 0.19
C ARG A 53 -15.44 -22.85 -1.02
N ILE A 54 -15.94 -24.09 -1.09
CA ILE A 54 -16.83 -24.52 -2.18
C ILE A 54 -18.16 -23.78 -2.11
N LYS A 55 -18.77 -23.65 -0.92
CA LYS A 55 -19.97 -22.81 -0.72
C LYS A 55 -19.75 -21.37 -1.21
N GLN A 56 -18.59 -20.78 -0.92
CA GLN A 56 -18.24 -19.46 -1.42
C GLN A 56 -18.17 -19.42 -2.96
N HIS A 57 -17.60 -20.43 -3.62
CA HIS A 57 -17.53 -20.47 -5.08
C HIS A 57 -18.89 -20.57 -5.75
N LEU A 58 -19.82 -21.34 -5.16
CA LEU A 58 -21.22 -21.42 -5.60
C LEU A 58 -21.92 -20.06 -5.43
N LEU A 59 -21.81 -19.44 -4.24
CA LEU A 59 -22.45 -18.16 -3.96
C LEU A 59 -21.92 -16.99 -4.79
N THR A 60 -20.63 -17.00 -5.13
CA THR A 60 -20.00 -15.92 -5.91
C THR A 60 -20.19 -16.09 -7.41
N GLY A 61 -20.82 -17.19 -7.86
CA GLY A 61 -21.05 -17.46 -9.27
C GLY A 61 -19.76 -17.68 -10.09
N VAL A 62 -18.59 -17.86 -9.45
CA VAL A 62 -17.31 -18.02 -10.16
C VAL A 62 -17.33 -19.24 -11.11
N ILE A 63 -18.15 -20.23 -10.76
CA ILE A 63 -18.36 -21.46 -11.54
C ILE A 63 -19.57 -21.28 -12.50
N GLU A 64 -20.64 -20.65 -12.04
CA GLU A 64 -21.90 -20.49 -12.80
C GLU A 64 -21.81 -19.44 -13.93
N ASP A 65 -21.06 -18.36 -13.76
CA ASP A 65 -20.91 -17.24 -14.72
C ASP A 65 -20.30 -17.68 -16.06
N LYS A 66 -19.81 -18.93 -16.15
CA LYS A 66 -19.22 -19.50 -17.36
C LYS A 66 -20.07 -20.58 -18.03
N ALA A 67 -21.37 -20.64 -17.72
CA ALA A 67 -22.32 -21.56 -18.33
C ALA A 67 -21.94 -23.05 -18.18
N LEU A 68 -21.17 -23.38 -17.15
CA LEU A 68 -20.93 -24.78 -16.79
C LEU A 68 -22.12 -25.26 -15.98
N ASP A 69 -22.85 -26.18 -16.57
CA ASP A 69 -23.81 -27.00 -15.87
C ASP A 69 -23.09 -27.71 -14.70
N THR A 70 -23.54 -27.43 -13.48
CA THR A 70 -22.98 -28.00 -12.24
C THR A 70 -23.02 -29.53 -12.24
N SER A 71 -23.90 -30.13 -13.04
CA SER A 71 -24.00 -31.58 -13.20
C SER A 71 -22.84 -32.20 -14.01
N LEU A 72 -22.18 -31.42 -14.87
CA LEU A 72 -21.07 -31.86 -15.74
C LEU A 72 -19.69 -31.76 -15.08
N VAL A 73 -19.60 -31.04 -13.96
CA VAL A 73 -18.36 -30.83 -13.23
C VAL A 73 -18.36 -31.60 -11.92
N ALA A 74 -17.18 -31.96 -11.47
CA ALA A 74 -16.97 -32.64 -10.20
C ALA A 74 -15.77 -32.04 -9.47
N LEU A 75 -15.86 -32.09 -8.15
CA LEU A 75 -14.78 -31.73 -7.25
C LEU A 75 -13.88 -32.95 -6.97
N TYR A 76 -12.58 -32.73 -7.02
CA TYR A 76 -11.56 -33.65 -6.59
C TYR A 76 -10.65 -32.96 -5.60
N TYR A 77 -10.31 -33.61 -4.49
CA TYR A 77 -9.49 -32.98 -3.45
C TYR A 77 -8.47 -33.94 -2.86
N TRP A 78 -7.33 -33.39 -2.44
CA TRP A 78 -6.29 -34.07 -1.70
C TRP A 78 -6.16 -33.39 -0.34
N LYS A 79 -6.49 -34.14 0.72
CA LYS A 79 -6.38 -33.67 2.10
C LYS A 79 -4.93 -33.59 2.55
N PHE A 80 -4.59 -32.59 3.36
CA PHE A 80 -3.25 -32.46 3.93
C PHE A 80 -3.30 -32.01 5.40
N ASP A 81 -2.27 -32.37 6.16
CA ASP A 81 -2.08 -31.92 7.54
C ASP A 81 -1.40 -30.55 7.54
N THR A 82 -1.63 -29.71 8.55
CA THR A 82 -1.08 -28.32 8.61
C THR A 82 0.44 -28.27 8.42
N GLU A 83 1.17 -29.28 8.88
CA GLU A 83 2.63 -29.41 8.69
C GLU A 83 3.04 -29.54 7.23
N LYS A 84 2.17 -30.06 6.36
CA LYS A 84 2.39 -30.24 4.92
C LYS A 84 1.87 -29.06 4.09
N ARG A 85 1.60 -27.90 4.71
CA ARG A 85 1.06 -26.72 4.00
C ARG A 85 1.98 -26.24 2.88
N GLU A 86 3.29 -26.28 3.06
CA GLU A 86 4.25 -25.89 2.01
C GLU A 86 4.22 -26.86 0.82
N GLU A 87 4.14 -28.17 1.09
CA GLU A 87 3.97 -29.19 0.06
C GLU A 87 2.66 -28.98 -0.71
N ALA A 88 1.57 -28.68 0.00
CA ALA A 88 0.27 -28.38 -0.60
C ALA A 88 0.32 -27.12 -1.49
N GLN A 89 1.01 -26.06 -1.07
CA GLN A 89 1.22 -24.86 -1.90
C GLN A 89 2.05 -25.15 -3.15
N ASN A 90 3.09 -25.97 -3.03
CA ASN A 90 3.89 -26.38 -4.18
C ASN A 90 3.06 -27.22 -5.16
N LEU A 91 2.24 -28.16 -4.64
CA LEU A 91 1.32 -28.95 -5.45
C LEU A 91 0.32 -28.08 -6.20
N GLU A 92 -0.32 -27.11 -5.53
CA GLU A 92 -1.22 -26.14 -6.16
C GLU A 92 -0.53 -25.40 -7.31
N ARG A 93 0.68 -24.86 -7.08
CA ARG A 93 1.45 -24.15 -8.11
C ARG A 93 1.78 -25.06 -9.30
N THR A 94 2.21 -26.30 -9.04
CA THR A 94 2.54 -27.25 -10.09
C THR A 94 1.31 -27.65 -10.91
N LEU A 95 0.16 -27.85 -10.27
CA LEU A 95 -1.11 -28.12 -10.96
C LEU A 95 -1.51 -26.93 -11.86
N ILE A 96 -1.46 -25.71 -11.33
CA ILE A 96 -1.79 -24.51 -12.11
C ILE A 96 -0.81 -24.34 -13.28
N HIS A 97 0.49 -24.59 -13.07
CA HIS A 97 1.50 -24.44 -14.11
C HIS A 97 1.34 -25.46 -15.24
N ASN A 98 1.17 -26.75 -14.88
CA ASN A 98 1.15 -27.85 -15.84
C ASN A 98 -0.16 -27.90 -16.64
N PHE A 99 -1.29 -27.65 -15.99
CA PHE A 99 -2.61 -27.79 -16.62
C PHE A 99 -3.21 -26.48 -17.11
N ARG A 100 -2.70 -25.32 -16.65
CA ARG A 100 -3.20 -23.98 -17.01
C ARG A 100 -4.74 -23.86 -16.92
N PRO A 101 -5.34 -24.20 -15.77
CA PRO A 101 -6.79 -24.21 -15.57
C PRO A 101 -7.40 -22.87 -16.00
N SER A 102 -8.39 -22.92 -16.88
CA SER A 102 -8.99 -21.73 -17.51
C SER A 102 -9.57 -20.74 -16.49
N PHE A 103 -9.92 -21.19 -15.28
CA PHE A 103 -10.51 -20.35 -14.24
C PHE A 103 -9.48 -19.77 -13.28
N ASN A 104 -8.26 -20.29 -13.29
CA ASN A 104 -7.13 -19.69 -12.58
C ASN A 104 -6.44 -18.59 -13.40
N LEU A 105 -6.46 -18.71 -14.75
CA LEU A 105 -5.78 -17.78 -15.64
C LEU A 105 -6.26 -16.33 -15.46
N ARG A 106 -7.57 -16.09 -15.30
CA ARG A 106 -8.10 -14.72 -15.11
C ARG A 106 -7.57 -14.04 -13.84
N LYS A 107 -7.44 -14.79 -12.73
CA LYS A 107 -6.88 -14.26 -11.47
C LYS A 107 -5.37 -14.01 -11.59
N TYR A 108 -4.68 -14.84 -12.39
CA TYR A 108 -3.25 -14.67 -12.65
C TYR A 108 -2.99 -13.46 -13.56
N ASP A 109 -3.79 -13.28 -14.60
CA ASP A 109 -3.71 -12.14 -15.52
C ASP A 109 -4.12 -10.84 -14.84
N GLU A 110 -5.20 -10.80 -14.06
CA GLU A 110 -5.56 -9.59 -13.30
C GLU A 110 -4.49 -9.21 -12.26
N LYS A 111 -3.90 -10.19 -11.57
CA LYS A 111 -2.80 -9.93 -10.64
C LYS A 111 -1.53 -9.48 -11.38
N ARG A 112 -1.22 -10.08 -12.54
CA ARG A 112 -0.10 -9.63 -13.39
C ARG A 112 -0.36 -8.23 -13.94
N ILE A 113 -1.52 -7.96 -14.50
CA ILE A 113 -1.93 -6.64 -14.99
C ILE A 113 -1.88 -5.61 -13.86
N LYS A 114 -2.30 -5.96 -12.63
CA LYS A 114 -2.17 -5.07 -11.46
C LYS A 114 -0.71 -4.83 -11.06
N ILE A 115 0.11 -5.88 -10.98
CA ILE A 115 1.54 -5.77 -10.69
C ILE A 115 2.27 -4.98 -11.79
N GLU A 116 1.88 -5.16 -13.05
CA GLU A 116 2.50 -4.54 -14.21
C GLU A 116 2.02 -3.10 -14.40
N THR A 117 0.77 -2.78 -14.06
CA THR A 117 0.28 -1.39 -13.97
C THR A 117 0.84 -0.66 -12.76
N GLU A 118 1.02 -1.32 -11.61
CA GLU A 118 1.75 -0.77 -10.47
C GLU A 118 3.22 -0.56 -10.84
N ARG A 119 3.87 -1.53 -11.49
CA ARG A 119 5.25 -1.41 -11.97
C ARG A 119 5.38 -0.32 -13.04
N GLN A 120 4.43 -0.17 -13.95
CA GLN A 120 4.39 0.92 -14.92
C GLN A 120 4.11 2.27 -14.26
N LYS A 121 3.29 2.33 -13.20
CA LYS A 121 3.12 3.53 -12.37
C LYS A 121 4.42 3.87 -11.66
N TYR A 122 5.11 2.87 -11.08
CA TYR A 122 6.43 2.99 -10.46
C TYR A 122 7.52 3.37 -11.47
N GLU A 123 7.49 2.87 -12.70
CA GLU A 123 8.46 3.20 -13.75
C GLU A 123 8.16 4.57 -14.39
N LYS A 124 6.89 4.96 -14.51
CA LYS A 124 6.49 6.32 -14.91
C LYS A 124 6.87 7.33 -13.82
N THR A 125 6.57 7.06 -12.55
CA THR A 125 7.07 7.90 -11.46
C THR A 125 8.58 7.87 -11.42
N ARG A 126 9.28 6.74 -11.61
CA ARG A 126 10.75 6.71 -11.67
C ARG A 126 11.34 7.51 -12.83
N LYS A 127 10.70 7.57 -14.01
CA LYS A 127 11.12 8.45 -15.13
C LYS A 127 10.91 9.93 -14.83
N TYR A 128 9.80 10.31 -14.20
CA TYR A 128 9.61 11.68 -13.73
C TYR A 128 10.54 12.00 -12.55
N THR A 129 10.78 11.05 -11.65
CA THR A 129 11.67 11.21 -10.49
C THR A 129 13.13 11.21 -10.92
N SER A 130 13.54 10.58 -12.03
CA SER A 130 14.93 10.63 -12.51
C SER A 130 15.24 11.91 -13.28
N VAL A 131 14.26 12.50 -13.97
CA VAL A 131 14.43 13.80 -14.64
C VAL A 131 14.27 14.94 -13.62
N VAL A 132 13.33 14.83 -12.69
CA VAL A 132 13.16 15.77 -11.57
C VAL A 132 14.30 15.62 -10.56
N ALA A 133 14.81 14.43 -10.26
CA ALA A 133 16.04 14.26 -9.47
C ALA A 133 17.30 14.59 -10.26
N GLY A 134 17.30 14.49 -11.60
CA GLY A 134 18.39 14.96 -12.47
C GLY A 134 18.48 16.49 -12.53
N LEU A 135 17.33 17.17 -12.61
CA LEU A 135 17.23 18.63 -12.52
C LEU A 135 17.39 19.14 -11.08
N LEU A 136 16.85 18.43 -10.09
CA LEU A 136 17.08 18.72 -8.67
C LEU A 136 18.49 18.36 -8.24
N SER A 137 19.22 17.45 -8.89
CA SER A 137 20.63 17.17 -8.55
C SER A 137 21.59 18.13 -9.21
N SER A 138 21.32 18.66 -10.42
CA SER A 138 22.12 19.75 -10.99
C SER A 138 21.88 21.07 -10.25
N ILE A 139 20.63 21.32 -9.84
CA ILE A 139 20.29 22.44 -8.96
C ILE A 139 20.78 22.18 -7.53
N ALA A 140 20.69 20.98 -6.97
CA ALA A 140 21.20 20.70 -5.62
C ALA A 140 22.72 20.62 -5.56
N LEU A 141 23.44 20.23 -6.61
CA LEU A 141 24.91 20.31 -6.67
C LEU A 141 25.37 21.76 -6.89
N GLY A 142 24.64 22.55 -7.70
CA GLY A 142 24.89 23.98 -7.82
C GLY A 142 24.57 24.77 -6.54
N ILE A 143 23.48 24.41 -5.85
CA ILE A 143 23.03 25.01 -4.58
C ILE A 143 23.86 24.49 -3.40
N THR A 144 24.28 23.23 -3.35
CA THR A 144 25.20 22.77 -2.27
C THR A 144 26.58 23.36 -2.44
N VAL A 145 27.15 23.43 -3.65
CA VAL A 145 28.47 24.07 -3.84
C VAL A 145 28.41 25.58 -3.52
N SER A 146 27.30 26.28 -3.81
CA SER A 146 27.13 27.69 -3.43
C SER A 146 26.79 27.91 -1.96
N ILE A 147 26.02 27.03 -1.31
CA ILE A 147 25.79 27.04 0.15
C ILE A 147 27.07 26.70 0.93
N TYR A 148 27.92 25.78 0.44
CA TYR A 148 29.22 25.52 1.05
C TYR A 148 30.19 26.69 0.86
N PHE A 149 30.16 27.40 -0.27
CA PHE A 149 30.97 28.61 -0.45
C PHE A 149 30.47 29.80 0.38
N TRP A 150 29.17 29.93 0.64
CA TRP A 150 28.63 31.02 1.45
C TRP A 150 28.64 30.71 2.97
N GLY A 151 28.41 29.46 3.35
CA GLY A 151 28.37 28.98 4.74
C GLY A 151 29.73 28.81 5.41
N ILE A 152 30.84 28.87 4.66
CA ILE A 152 32.19 28.98 5.24
C ILE A 152 32.44 30.40 5.80
N PHE A 153 31.62 31.39 5.44
CA PHE A 153 31.75 32.77 5.93
C PHE A 153 30.79 33.17 7.05
N ASP A 154 29.77 32.37 7.39
CA ASP A 154 28.84 32.72 8.47
C ASP A 154 28.46 31.52 9.35
N LYS A 155 29.08 31.44 10.52
CA LYS A 155 29.16 30.25 11.41
C LYS A 155 27.94 30.06 12.33
N ASN A 156 26.84 30.79 12.13
CA ASN A 156 25.79 30.95 13.16
C ASN A 156 24.39 30.37 12.85
N GLN A 157 24.16 29.56 11.81
CA GLN A 157 22.79 29.14 11.42
C GLN A 157 22.48 27.62 11.39
N ILE A 158 23.20 26.75 12.11
CA ILE A 158 22.91 25.29 12.16
C ILE A 158 21.96 24.91 13.32
N THR A 159 20.88 25.66 13.57
CA THR A 159 20.01 25.43 14.75
C THR A 159 18.52 25.17 14.50
N ASN A 160 18.03 25.09 13.28
CA ASN A 160 16.58 25.20 13.05
C ASN A 160 15.83 23.90 12.70
N ILE A 161 16.14 22.79 13.40
CA ILE A 161 15.26 21.60 13.46
C ILE A 161 14.10 21.82 14.46
N SER A 162 14.32 22.63 15.51
CA SER A 162 13.27 23.09 16.43
C SER A 162 12.22 23.92 15.71
N ASP A 163 12.65 24.79 14.78
CA ASP A 163 11.78 25.62 13.93
C ASP A 163 10.84 24.78 13.06
N PHE A 164 11.31 23.64 12.55
CA PHE A 164 10.46 22.74 11.76
C PHE A 164 9.40 22.05 12.64
N SER A 165 9.79 21.62 13.85
CA SER A 165 8.85 21.05 14.82
C SER A 165 7.80 22.07 15.27
N GLN A 166 8.20 23.33 15.44
CA GLN A 166 7.29 24.42 15.81
C GLN A 166 6.35 24.79 14.65
N LYS A 167 6.85 24.78 13.40
CA LYS A 167 6.00 24.98 12.21
C LYS A 167 5.00 23.84 12.02
N MET A 168 5.38 22.59 12.30
CA MET A 168 4.43 21.46 12.23
C MET A 168 3.35 21.51 13.32
N ALA A 169 3.72 21.86 14.55
CA ALA A 169 2.74 22.08 15.62
C ALA A 169 1.77 23.23 15.30
N HIS A 170 2.27 24.28 14.62
CA HIS A 170 1.43 25.39 14.16
C HIS A 170 0.48 24.97 13.04
N ILE A 171 0.93 24.20 12.05
CA ILE A 171 0.10 23.66 10.96
C ILE A 171 -0.99 22.73 11.49
N GLU A 172 -0.66 21.86 12.47
CA GLU A 172 -1.64 20.96 13.09
C GLU A 172 -2.72 21.75 13.85
N HIS A 173 -2.32 22.81 14.56
CA HIS A 173 -3.24 23.70 15.26
C HIS A 173 -4.14 24.50 14.30
N GLU A 174 -3.59 25.02 13.19
CA GLU A 174 -4.40 25.70 12.16
C GLU A 174 -5.40 24.75 11.49
N LEU A 175 -5.01 23.50 11.25
CA LEU A 175 -5.88 22.50 10.63
C LEU A 175 -7.03 22.09 11.56
N GLN A 176 -6.80 22.01 12.87
CA GLN A 176 -7.85 21.79 13.86
C GLN A 176 -8.81 22.98 13.98
N ILE A 177 -8.30 24.21 13.92
CA ILE A 177 -9.12 25.43 13.94
C ILE A 177 -10.00 25.50 12.70
N GLU A 178 -9.45 25.23 11.51
CA GLU A 178 -10.22 25.27 10.27
C GLU A 178 -11.29 24.18 10.23
N GLN A 179 -10.99 22.97 10.70
CA GLN A 179 -11.99 21.91 10.83
C GLN A 179 -13.14 22.31 11.78
N LYS A 180 -12.80 22.86 12.95
CA LYS A 180 -13.81 23.34 13.92
C LYS A 180 -14.69 24.44 13.33
N LYS A 181 -14.08 25.38 12.60
CA LYS A 181 -14.80 26.47 11.93
C LYS A 181 -15.78 25.97 10.87
N GLN A 182 -15.39 24.96 10.08
CA GLN A 182 -16.29 24.33 9.11
C GLN A 182 -17.46 23.61 9.80
N PHE A 183 -17.21 22.94 10.93
CA PHE A 183 -18.28 22.33 11.75
C PHE A 183 -19.23 23.37 12.37
N ASP A 184 -18.70 24.46 12.89
CA ASP A 184 -19.50 25.56 13.45
C ASP A 184 -20.38 26.22 12.38
N LEU A 185 -19.85 26.38 11.15
CA LEU A 185 -20.62 26.88 10.00
C LEU A 185 -21.76 25.95 9.61
N ILE A 186 -21.50 24.64 9.50
CA ILE A 186 -22.54 23.64 9.18
C ILE A 186 -23.62 23.62 10.26
N THR A 187 -23.21 23.69 11.54
CA THR A 187 -24.15 23.73 12.67
C THR A 187 -25.02 24.98 12.64
N HIS A 188 -24.43 26.13 12.29
CA HIS A 188 -25.15 27.39 12.13
C HIS A 188 -26.15 27.33 10.96
N GLU A 189 -25.76 26.77 9.81
CA GLU A 189 -26.66 26.59 8.66
C GLU A 189 -27.85 25.67 8.96
N VAL A 190 -27.61 24.55 9.65
CA VAL A 190 -28.67 23.63 10.09
C VAL A 190 -29.65 24.33 11.02
N ASN A 191 -29.15 25.13 11.97
CA ASN A 191 -29.99 25.92 12.87
C ASN A 191 -30.78 27.01 12.13
N SER A 192 -30.17 27.67 11.15
CA SER A 192 -30.87 28.63 10.28
C SER A 192 -32.01 27.96 9.51
N ILE A 193 -31.75 26.81 8.87
CA ILE A 193 -32.77 26.01 8.17
C ILE A 193 -33.92 25.62 9.11
N LYS A 194 -33.62 25.22 10.35
CA LYS A 194 -34.61 24.88 11.39
C LYS A 194 -35.50 26.07 11.75
N THR A 195 -34.91 27.26 11.90
CA THR A 195 -35.68 28.48 12.16
C THR A 195 -36.58 28.86 10.98
N HIS A 196 -36.08 28.77 9.75
CA HIS A 196 -36.88 28.98 8.54
C HIS A 196 -38.03 27.96 8.42
N LEU A 197 -37.77 26.67 8.65
CA LEU A 197 -38.81 25.62 8.68
C LEU A 197 -39.86 25.86 9.77
N SER A 198 -39.43 26.30 10.96
CA SER A 198 -40.36 26.61 12.05
C SER A 198 -41.28 27.79 11.73
N ASN A 199 -40.78 28.78 11.00
CA ASN A 199 -41.55 29.93 10.55
C ASN A 199 -42.53 29.56 9.42
N ILE A 200 -42.15 28.64 8.53
CA ILE A 200 -43.01 28.13 7.46
C ILE A 200 -44.09 27.18 8.03
N SER A 201 -43.81 26.44 9.11
CA SER A 201 -44.77 25.55 9.78
C SER A 201 -45.94 26.24 10.50
N LYS A 202 -45.98 27.58 10.50
CA LYS A 202 -47.10 28.39 11.02
C LYS A 202 -48.22 28.62 9.98
N LEU A 203 -48.08 28.06 8.78
CA LEU A 203 -49.11 28.10 7.73
C LEU A 203 -50.26 27.12 8.05
N PRO A 204 -51.51 27.40 7.60
CA PRO A 204 -52.68 26.62 7.98
C PRO A 204 -52.61 25.15 7.50
N PRO A 205 -53.02 24.18 8.34
CA PRO A 205 -52.59 22.77 8.26
C PRO A 205 -53.25 21.88 7.17
N ASN A 206 -53.84 22.44 6.11
CA ASN A 206 -54.69 21.67 5.17
C ASN A 206 -54.25 21.72 3.69
N THR A 207 -52.96 21.93 3.42
CA THR A 207 -52.41 21.88 2.05
C THR A 207 -51.38 20.74 1.93
N GLU A 208 -51.28 20.14 0.74
CA GLU A 208 -50.32 19.08 0.40
C GLU A 208 -48.86 19.46 0.77
N LEU A 209 -48.54 20.75 0.71
CA LEU A 209 -47.31 21.38 1.21
C LEU A 209 -47.01 21.11 2.69
N SER A 210 -48.04 20.93 3.53
CA SER A 210 -47.88 20.67 4.97
C SER A 210 -47.32 19.28 5.25
N VAL A 211 -47.63 18.31 4.39
CA VAL A 211 -47.10 16.93 4.50
C VAL A 211 -45.63 16.90 4.07
N GLU A 212 -45.30 17.57 2.96
CA GLU A 212 -43.92 17.67 2.45
C GLU A 212 -42.99 18.47 3.39
N LEU A 213 -43.52 19.50 4.05
CA LEU A 213 -42.81 20.25 5.10
C LEU A 213 -42.52 19.40 6.33
N ASN A 214 -43.46 18.56 6.76
CA ASN A 214 -43.26 17.67 7.89
C ASN A 214 -42.22 16.58 7.56
N GLU A 215 -42.21 16.07 6.33
CA GLU A 215 -41.16 15.15 5.87
C GLU A 215 -39.78 15.82 5.83
N THR A 216 -39.71 17.06 5.34
CA THR A 216 -38.47 17.84 5.30
C THR A 216 -37.97 18.17 6.71
N LYS A 217 -38.87 18.51 7.64
CA LYS A 217 -38.55 18.69 9.06
C LYS A 217 -37.96 17.43 9.68
N ASN A 218 -38.54 16.27 9.39
CA ASN A 218 -38.05 14.98 9.88
C ASN A 218 -36.67 14.63 9.30
N LYS A 219 -36.41 14.97 8.03
CA LYS A 219 -35.08 14.83 7.40
C LYS A 219 -34.03 15.71 8.07
N VAL A 220 -34.37 16.96 8.41
CA VAL A 220 -33.45 17.89 9.13
C VAL A 220 -33.16 17.39 10.54
N VAL A 221 -34.16 16.92 11.28
CA VAL A 221 -33.96 16.32 12.62
C VAL A 221 -33.10 15.05 12.57
N SER A 222 -33.27 14.21 11.54
CA SER A 222 -32.41 13.04 11.33
C SER A 222 -30.97 13.42 11.00
N LEU A 223 -30.75 14.51 10.27
CA LEU A 223 -29.42 15.02 9.95
C LEU A 223 -28.71 15.53 11.22
N GLU A 224 -29.42 16.25 12.08
CA GLU A 224 -28.93 16.73 13.39
C GLU A 224 -28.49 15.55 14.27
N ALA A 225 -29.30 14.49 14.36
CA ALA A 225 -28.95 13.28 15.11
C ALA A 225 -27.71 12.55 14.54
N LYS A 226 -27.52 12.54 13.22
CA LYS A 226 -26.31 11.97 12.59
C LYS A 226 -25.07 12.81 12.82
N ILE A 227 -25.20 14.14 12.80
CA ILE A 227 -24.10 15.06 13.11
C ILE A 227 -23.70 14.93 14.58
N GLN A 228 -24.67 14.87 15.50
CA GLN A 228 -24.41 14.66 16.92
C GLN A 228 -23.86 13.25 17.21
N SER A 229 -24.28 12.23 16.44
CA SER A 229 -23.67 10.90 16.49
C SER A 229 -22.24 10.88 15.95
N LEU A 230 -21.92 11.70 14.95
CA LEU A 230 -20.56 11.88 14.43
C LEU A 230 -19.70 12.63 15.44
N GLU A 231 -20.22 13.69 16.05
CA GLU A 231 -19.57 14.44 17.12
C GLU A 231 -19.27 13.53 18.32
N SER A 232 -20.26 12.77 18.78
CA SER A 232 -20.08 11.80 19.86
C SER A 232 -19.20 10.63 19.45
N ALA A 233 -19.19 10.14 18.21
CA ALA A 233 -18.25 9.10 17.77
C ALA A 233 -16.81 9.60 17.64
N ILE A 234 -16.61 10.87 17.27
CA ILE A 234 -15.29 11.53 17.27
C ILE A 234 -14.80 11.75 18.71
N LEU A 235 -15.71 12.08 19.64
CA LEU A 235 -15.39 12.30 21.06
C LEU A 235 -15.31 10.99 21.89
N ALA A 236 -16.03 9.94 21.52
CA ALA A 236 -16.23 8.72 22.31
C ALA A 236 -15.53 7.47 21.74
N ASP A 237 -14.78 7.58 20.65
CA ASP A 237 -13.92 6.49 20.17
C ASP A 237 -12.47 6.64 20.69
N PRO A 238 -12.16 6.12 21.90
CA PRO A 238 -10.82 6.15 22.46
C PRO A 238 -9.83 5.34 21.62
N THR A 239 -10.25 4.55 20.63
CA THR A 239 -9.31 3.86 19.73
C THR A 239 -8.67 4.79 18.71
N LYS A 240 -9.35 5.87 18.29
CA LYS A 240 -8.70 6.98 17.55
C LYS A 240 -7.86 7.87 18.48
N ALA A 241 -8.31 8.06 19.72
CA ALA A 241 -7.52 8.77 20.73
C ALA A 241 -6.30 7.98 21.24
N LEU A 242 -6.26 6.65 21.08
CA LEU A 242 -5.12 5.75 21.29
C LEU A 242 -4.26 5.61 20.03
N ALA A 243 -4.89 5.66 18.84
CA ALA A 243 -4.16 5.67 17.58
C ALA A 243 -3.26 6.90 17.47
N VAL A 244 -3.63 8.05 18.06
CA VAL A 244 -2.77 9.24 18.07
C VAL A 244 -1.49 9.06 18.92
N PRO A 245 -1.53 8.61 20.19
CA PRO A 245 -0.34 8.22 20.95
C PRO A 245 0.46 7.08 20.30
N LEU A 246 -0.19 6.11 19.68
CA LEU A 246 0.48 5.02 18.96
C LEU A 246 1.20 5.54 17.72
N LEU A 247 0.53 6.38 16.90
CA LEU A 247 1.12 7.06 15.76
C LEU A 247 2.24 8.03 16.18
N ARG A 248 2.09 8.70 17.32
CA ARG A 248 3.14 9.54 17.90
C ARG A 248 4.34 8.71 18.32
N LYS A 249 4.12 7.53 18.91
CA LYS A 249 5.19 6.57 19.24
C LYS A 249 5.84 6.00 17.98
N ASP A 250 5.07 5.70 16.94
CA ASP A 250 5.59 5.22 15.67
C ASP A 250 6.39 6.30 14.92
N LEU A 251 5.93 7.55 15.00
CA LEU A 251 6.67 8.71 14.49
C LEU A 251 7.94 8.96 15.28
N GLU A 252 7.93 8.84 16.61
CA GLU A 252 9.14 8.97 17.44
C GLU A 252 10.14 7.85 17.15
N ASN A 253 9.67 6.60 17.04
CA ASN A 253 10.50 5.46 16.63
C ASN A 253 11.09 5.65 15.23
N THR A 254 10.30 6.22 14.30
CA THR A 254 10.75 6.51 12.93
C THR A 254 11.73 7.66 12.91
N ARG A 255 11.52 8.69 13.73
CA ARG A 255 12.44 9.82 13.92
C ARG A 255 13.76 9.35 14.51
N GLU A 256 13.73 8.48 15.52
CA GLU A 256 14.93 7.89 16.12
C GLU A 256 15.71 7.08 15.08
N LYS A 257 15.01 6.23 14.31
CA LYS A 257 15.61 5.51 13.16
C LYS A 257 16.25 6.47 12.15
N PHE A 258 15.53 7.49 11.69
CA PHE A 258 16.10 8.47 10.77
C PHE A 258 17.26 9.25 11.38
N SER A 259 17.21 9.59 12.67
CA SER A 259 18.32 10.26 13.35
C SER A 259 19.56 9.36 13.40
N THR A 260 19.39 8.07 13.67
CA THR A 260 20.49 7.10 13.63
C THR A 260 21.04 6.92 12.21
N GLU A 261 20.17 6.82 11.20
CA GLU A 261 20.56 6.73 9.80
C GLU A 261 21.28 8.00 9.32
N ILE A 262 20.81 9.19 9.71
CA ILE A 262 21.49 10.47 9.42
C ILE A 262 22.85 10.51 10.11
N SER A 263 22.95 10.03 11.36
CA SER A 263 24.24 9.94 12.05
C SER A 263 25.19 8.96 11.36
N GLN A 264 24.69 7.82 10.89
CA GLN A 264 25.47 6.86 10.11
C GLN A 264 25.90 7.44 8.77
N ALA A 265 25.00 8.12 8.05
CA ALA A 265 25.31 8.81 6.81
C ALA A 265 26.36 9.91 7.01
N LYS A 266 26.32 10.65 8.13
CA LYS A 266 27.38 11.61 8.49
C LYS A 266 28.73 10.93 8.67
N LEU A 267 28.78 9.81 9.38
CA LEU A 267 30.03 9.04 9.55
C LEU A 267 30.54 8.48 8.22
N GLU A 268 29.65 8.03 7.33
CA GLU A 268 30.02 7.63 5.97
C GLU A 268 30.53 8.79 5.13
N ILE A 269 29.91 9.97 5.22
CA ILE A 269 30.38 11.19 4.56
C ILE A 269 31.74 11.61 5.09
N GLU A 270 31.97 11.58 6.41
CA GLU A 270 33.28 11.84 7.01
C GLU A 270 34.34 10.87 6.49
N ARG A 271 33.99 9.58 6.38
CA ARG A 271 34.88 8.57 5.79
C ARG A 271 35.18 8.82 4.31
N ILE A 272 34.17 9.21 3.52
CA ILE A 272 34.36 9.60 2.12
C ILE A 272 35.23 10.86 2.02
N TYR A 273 35.05 11.81 2.92
CA TYR A 273 35.85 13.03 2.98
C TYR A 273 37.31 12.71 3.28
N ASP A 274 37.58 11.81 4.22
CA ASP A 274 38.93 11.34 4.51
C ASP A 274 39.54 10.56 3.33
N LEU A 275 38.78 9.70 2.67
CA LEU A 275 39.23 9.05 1.43
C LEU A 275 39.54 10.07 0.33
N THR A 276 38.73 11.12 0.21
CA THR A 276 38.94 12.18 -0.79
C THR A 276 40.21 12.97 -0.48
N LYS A 277 40.51 13.27 0.80
CA LYS A 277 41.78 13.88 1.19
C LYS A 277 42.98 13.01 0.78
N TRP A 278 42.91 11.71 1.07
CA TRP A 278 43.97 10.77 0.68
C TRP A 278 44.14 10.70 -0.83
N PHE A 279 43.02 10.68 -1.58
CA PHE A 279 43.05 10.67 -3.03
C PHE A 279 43.68 11.94 -3.63
N ILE A 280 43.34 13.12 -3.10
CA ILE A 280 43.97 14.39 -3.50
C ILE A 280 45.47 14.37 -3.21
N GLY A 281 45.87 13.83 -2.05
CA GLY A 281 47.28 13.63 -1.70
C GLY A 281 48.01 12.73 -2.71
N LEU A 282 47.41 11.61 -3.11
CA LEU A 282 47.98 10.70 -4.10
C LEU A 282 48.08 11.35 -5.48
N MET A 283 47.03 12.04 -5.94
CA MET A 283 47.06 12.80 -7.19
C MET A 283 48.17 13.85 -7.19
N PHE A 284 48.36 14.55 -6.07
CA PHE A 284 49.45 15.50 -5.93
C PHE A 284 50.84 14.84 -5.99
N THR A 285 51.03 13.69 -5.33
CA THR A 285 52.31 12.96 -5.41
C THR A 285 52.61 12.43 -6.81
N ILE A 286 51.60 11.97 -7.54
CA ILE A 286 51.76 11.50 -8.93
C ILE A 286 52.09 12.69 -9.84
N ALA A 287 51.38 13.81 -9.70
CA ALA A 287 51.65 15.01 -10.48
C ALA A 287 53.08 15.54 -10.25
N LEU A 288 53.55 15.57 -9.00
CA LEU A 288 54.94 15.92 -8.66
C LEU A 288 55.95 14.93 -9.21
N SER A 289 55.65 13.62 -9.18
CA SER A 289 56.53 12.59 -9.74
C SER A 289 56.70 12.76 -11.26
N VAL A 290 55.60 13.00 -11.98
CA VAL A 290 55.62 13.25 -13.44
C VAL A 290 56.35 14.54 -13.76
N LEU A 291 56.11 15.62 -13.02
CA LEU A 291 56.86 16.88 -13.17
C LEU A 291 58.35 16.68 -12.91
N GLY A 292 58.72 15.92 -11.86
CA GLY A 292 60.11 15.58 -11.56
C GLY A 292 60.79 14.80 -12.68
N MET A 293 60.10 13.81 -13.27
CA MET A 293 60.60 13.08 -14.44
C MET A 293 60.75 13.99 -15.66
N ALA A 294 59.79 14.88 -15.92
CA ALA A 294 59.86 15.82 -17.03
C ALA A 294 61.05 16.78 -16.89
N VAL A 295 61.24 17.38 -15.70
CA VAL A 295 62.39 18.26 -15.41
C VAL A 295 63.71 17.51 -15.57
N ASN A 296 63.81 16.28 -15.04
CA ASN A 296 65.02 15.46 -15.17
C ASN A 296 65.32 15.11 -16.65
N SER A 297 64.29 14.76 -17.43
CA SER A 297 64.43 14.48 -18.86
C SER A 297 64.92 15.69 -19.65
N PHE A 298 64.44 16.90 -19.34
CA PHE A 298 64.90 18.13 -19.98
C PHE A 298 66.35 18.46 -19.60
N TYR A 299 66.72 18.28 -18.33
CA TYR A 299 68.08 18.57 -17.87
C TYR A 299 69.11 17.59 -18.45
N ASN A 300 68.78 16.29 -18.55
CA ASN A 300 69.69 15.29 -19.11
C ASN A 300 69.88 15.46 -20.63
N LYS A 301 68.86 15.95 -21.34
CA LYS A 301 68.93 16.22 -22.79
C LYS A 301 69.84 17.41 -23.14
N ASN A 302 70.06 18.35 -22.22
CA ASN A 302 70.96 19.49 -22.42
C ASN A 302 72.44 19.19 -22.05
N LYS A 303 72.73 18.02 -21.46
CA LYS A 303 74.10 17.59 -21.12
C LYS A 303 74.71 16.59 -22.10
N SER A 304 73.92 16.07 -23.04
CA SER A 304 74.38 15.26 -24.18
C SER A 304 74.53 16.12 -25.43
#